data_AF-A0A444YWN5-F1
#
_entry.id   AF-A0A444YWN5-F1
#
_cell.length_a   1.000
_cell.length_b   1.000
_cell.length_c   1.000
_cell.angle_alpha   90.00
_cell.angle_beta   90.00
_cell.angle_gamma   90.00
#
_symmetry.space_group_name_H-M   'P 1'
#
loop_
_entity.id
_entity.type
_entity.pdbx_description
1 polymer ?
#
loop_
_entity_poly.entity_id
_entity_poly.type
_entity_poly.pdbx_seq_one_letter_code
_entity_poly.pdbx_strand_id
1 'polypeptide(L)'
;MDEKSGKMFCYQSLCIVFLMIPTNPAGLIEYRAHPFWVQKYCPSHEHDNTPRCCSCERMEPRETGYIGLNDGRKLCLECLDSAIMDTSECQPLYVDIQRFYESLDMKLEQQIPLLLVERQALNEAREGEKHGHYHMPETRGLCLSEEQTISSISRRPRLGAGNRAVDMRTQSYKLTRRCDVTAILILFGLPRLLTGSILAHEMMHAWLRLKGYRTLSQNVEEGICQVMAYMWLHSELTSASASSSSSTSRKGKRPPFEMKLGEFFKHQIESDISPVYGDGFRAGHQAVQKYGLQKTLNHIWMTGTFPF
;
A
#
# COMPACT_ATOMS: atom_id res chain seq x y z
N MET A 1 30.96 -48.81 15.85
CA MET A 1 31.26 -49.63 14.65
C MET A 1 29.92 -50.08 14.11
N ASP A 2 29.29 -49.52 13.07
CA ASP A 2 29.60 -48.49 12.06
C ASP A 2 28.23 -47.88 11.67
N GLU A 3 27.97 -46.58 11.79
CA GLU A 3 28.26 -45.49 10.82
C GLU A 3 28.09 -45.86 9.34
N LYS A 4 26.86 -45.69 8.79
CA LYS A 4 26.55 -45.12 7.46
C LYS A 4 25.10 -45.38 7.04
N SER A 5 24.22 -44.42 7.32
CA SER A 5 23.30 -43.79 6.35
C SER A 5 22.20 -43.07 7.13
N GLY A 6 22.49 -41.84 7.56
CA GLY A 6 21.49 -40.94 8.11
C GLY A 6 20.49 -40.54 7.03
N LYS A 7 19.42 -41.33 6.86
CA LYS A 7 18.20 -40.87 6.21
C LYS A 7 17.36 -40.15 7.25
N MET A 8 17.75 -38.91 7.55
CA MET A 8 16.85 -37.98 8.20
C MET A 8 15.75 -37.67 7.19
N PHE A 9 14.51 -38.08 7.48
CA PHE A 9 13.34 -37.87 6.65
C PHE A 9 13.22 -36.37 6.29
N CYS A 10 13.49 -36.04 5.03
CA CYS A 10 13.38 -34.67 4.54
C CYS A 10 11.89 -34.30 4.49
N TYR A 11 11.46 -33.42 5.38
CA TYR A 11 10.09 -32.90 5.47
C TYR A 11 9.57 -32.50 4.07
N GLN A 12 8.48 -33.14 3.63
CA GLN A 12 7.75 -32.85 2.39
C GLN A 12 7.46 -31.34 2.29
N SER A 13 8.18 -30.63 1.42
CA SER A 13 7.88 -29.23 1.12
C SER A 13 6.90 -29.19 -0.06
N LEU A 14 5.67 -28.77 0.21
CA LEU A 14 4.63 -28.54 -0.79
C LEU A 14 4.86 -27.18 -1.48
N CYS A 15 4.83 -27.18 -2.80
CA CYS A 15 4.83 -25.95 -3.61
C CYS A 15 3.47 -25.25 -3.53
N ILE A 16 3.39 -23.97 -3.92
CA ILE A 16 2.12 -23.22 -4.13
C ILE A 16 1.11 -23.94 -5.02
N VAL A 17 1.56 -24.89 -5.84
CA VAL A 17 0.71 -25.71 -6.69
C VAL A 17 0.23 -27.01 -6.02
N PHE A 18 0.45 -27.17 -4.71
CA PHE A 18 0.18 -28.39 -3.93
C PHE A 18 0.88 -29.67 -4.44
N LEU A 19 1.86 -29.51 -5.34
CA LEU A 19 2.75 -30.58 -5.79
C LEU A 19 4.02 -30.59 -4.93
N MET A 20 4.63 -31.77 -4.79
CA MET A 20 5.96 -31.88 -4.18
C MET A 20 6.97 -31.07 -5.00
N ILE A 21 7.81 -30.28 -4.33
CA ILE A 21 8.89 -29.55 -4.99
C ILE A 21 9.89 -30.58 -5.54
N PRO A 22 10.20 -30.55 -6.85
CA PRO A 22 11.09 -31.53 -7.45
C PRO A 22 12.51 -31.37 -6.90
N THR A 23 13.25 -32.48 -6.83
CA THR A 23 14.67 -32.44 -6.49
C THR A 23 15.49 -31.90 -7.66
N ASN A 24 16.52 -31.12 -7.36
CA ASN A 24 17.51 -30.70 -8.33
C ASN A 24 18.37 -31.90 -8.81
N PRO A 25 19.28 -31.72 -9.80
CA PRO A 25 20.13 -32.81 -10.29
C PRO A 25 21.03 -33.48 -9.23
N ALA A 26 21.26 -32.82 -8.08
CA ALA A 26 22.00 -33.37 -6.94
C ALA A 26 21.11 -34.14 -5.94
N GLY A 27 19.81 -34.30 -6.23
CA GLY A 27 18.85 -34.99 -5.35
C GLY A 27 18.37 -34.14 -4.16
N LEU A 28 18.65 -32.84 -4.15
CA LEU A 28 18.26 -31.92 -3.07
C LEU A 28 16.98 -31.16 -3.43
N ILE A 29 16.12 -30.91 -2.43
CA ILE A 29 14.93 -30.07 -2.60
C ILE A 29 15.35 -28.61 -2.49
N GLU A 30 15.30 -27.86 -3.59
CA GLU A 30 15.51 -26.41 -3.61
C GLU A 30 14.16 -25.70 -3.69
N TYR A 31 13.91 -24.78 -2.75
CA TYR A 31 12.70 -23.96 -2.75
C TYR A 31 13.02 -22.50 -2.48
N ARG A 32 12.15 -21.61 -2.99
CA ARG A 32 12.10 -20.20 -2.64
C ARG A 32 10.92 -19.97 -1.70
N ALA A 33 10.98 -18.90 -0.91
CA ALA A 33 9.89 -18.52 -0.05
C ALA A 33 9.64 -17.02 -0.17
N HIS A 34 8.35 -16.63 -0.14
CA HIS A 34 8.03 -15.23 0.04
C HIS A 34 8.58 -14.75 1.39
N PRO A 35 9.38 -13.66 1.47
CA PRO A 35 10.07 -13.25 2.69
C PRO A 35 9.14 -13.07 3.91
N PHE A 36 8.01 -12.41 3.72
CA PHE A 36 7.02 -12.20 4.78
C PHE A 36 6.02 -13.37 4.95
N TRP A 37 5.34 -13.80 3.88
CA TRP A 37 4.29 -14.82 3.99
C TRP A 37 4.81 -16.24 4.21
N VAL A 38 6.11 -16.46 3.98
CA VAL A 38 6.77 -17.79 4.01
C VAL A 38 6.09 -18.78 3.06
N GLN A 39 5.44 -18.27 2.01
CA GLN A 39 4.82 -19.07 0.95
C GLN A 39 5.94 -19.74 0.15
N LYS A 40 6.08 -21.07 0.28
CA LYS A 40 7.13 -21.85 -0.41
C LYS A 40 6.72 -22.16 -1.85
N TYR A 41 7.64 -21.98 -2.79
CA TYR A 41 7.44 -22.27 -4.21
C TYR A 41 8.71 -22.79 -4.89
N CYS A 42 8.54 -23.50 -6.00
CA CYS A 42 9.64 -23.93 -6.87
C CYS A 42 10.32 -22.72 -7.52
N PRO A 43 11.67 -22.67 -7.63
CA PRO A 43 12.38 -21.57 -8.30
C PRO A 43 11.93 -21.31 -9.76
N SER A 44 11.37 -22.32 -10.45
CA SER A 44 10.82 -22.15 -11.79
C SER A 44 9.71 -21.07 -11.87
N HIS A 45 8.97 -20.85 -10.78
CA HIS A 45 7.92 -19.85 -10.73
C HIS A 45 8.43 -18.40 -10.76
N GLU A 46 9.75 -18.19 -10.60
CA GLU A 46 10.36 -16.88 -10.84
C GLU A 46 10.40 -16.52 -12.34
N HIS A 47 10.26 -17.51 -13.23
CA HIS A 47 10.50 -17.36 -14.67
C HIS A 47 9.32 -17.81 -15.55
N ASP A 48 8.29 -18.45 -15.00
CA ASP A 48 7.18 -19.04 -15.77
C ASP A 48 5.95 -18.14 -15.91
N ASN A 49 6.07 -16.86 -15.52
CA ASN A 49 4.98 -15.88 -15.47
C ASN A 49 3.85 -16.23 -14.51
N THR A 50 4.10 -17.06 -13.49
CA THR A 50 3.13 -17.29 -12.41
C THR A 50 2.70 -15.95 -11.81
N PRO A 51 1.40 -15.61 -11.89
CA PRO A 51 0.94 -14.30 -11.46
C PRO A 51 1.08 -14.10 -9.96
N ARG A 52 1.28 -12.85 -9.56
CA ARG A 52 1.29 -12.44 -8.15
C ARG A 52 0.12 -11.51 -7.87
N CYS A 53 -0.36 -11.56 -6.63
CA CYS A 53 -1.34 -10.61 -6.14
C CYS A 53 -0.69 -9.22 -6.11
N CYS A 54 -1.29 -8.22 -6.74
CA CYS A 54 -0.77 -6.86 -6.78
C CYS A 54 -0.71 -6.18 -5.40
N SER A 55 -1.38 -6.75 -4.39
CA SER A 55 -1.43 -6.21 -3.03
C SER A 55 -0.58 -6.99 -2.04
N CYS A 56 -0.71 -8.32 -1.97
CA CYS A 56 0.02 -9.14 -0.99
C CYS A 56 1.22 -9.90 -1.57
N GLU A 57 1.48 -9.77 -2.87
CA GLU A 57 2.65 -10.34 -3.59
C GLU A 57 2.79 -11.87 -3.57
N ARG A 58 1.85 -12.56 -2.90
CA ARG A 58 1.70 -14.01 -2.97
C ARG A 58 1.45 -14.44 -4.41
N MET A 59 2.09 -15.53 -4.79
CA MET A 59 1.87 -16.18 -6.08
C MET A 59 0.51 -16.87 -6.12
N GLU A 60 -0.12 -16.84 -7.28
CA GLU A 60 -1.38 -17.50 -7.60
C GLU A 60 -1.24 -19.04 -7.50
N PRO A 61 -1.93 -19.69 -6.54
CA PRO A 61 -2.01 -21.15 -6.52
C PRO A 61 -2.82 -21.66 -7.71
N ARG A 62 -2.46 -22.83 -8.26
CA ARG A 62 -3.12 -23.40 -9.46
C ARG A 62 -4.65 -23.52 -9.37
N GLU A 63 -5.17 -23.81 -8.17
CA GLU A 63 -6.59 -24.16 -7.97
C GLU A 63 -7.46 -22.98 -7.49
N THR A 64 -6.87 -21.85 -7.12
CA THR A 64 -7.60 -20.81 -6.35
C THR A 64 -7.98 -19.57 -7.17
N GLY A 65 -7.48 -19.45 -8.40
CA GLY A 65 -7.88 -18.45 -9.41
C GLY A 65 -7.96 -16.99 -8.90
N TYR A 66 -6.97 -16.18 -9.21
CA TYR A 66 -7.00 -14.75 -8.89
C TYR A 66 -7.94 -13.98 -9.81
N ILE A 67 -8.49 -12.87 -9.30
CA ILE A 67 -9.31 -11.96 -10.09
C ILE A 67 -8.41 -11.01 -10.89
N GLY A 68 -8.57 -10.97 -12.21
CA GLY A 68 -7.92 -10.00 -13.07
C GLY A 68 -8.66 -8.66 -13.07
N LEU A 69 -7.92 -7.57 -12.89
CA LEU A 69 -8.38 -6.19 -13.06
C LEU A 69 -8.16 -5.73 -14.51
N ASN A 70 -8.85 -4.65 -14.91
CA ASN A 70 -8.81 -4.13 -16.29
C ASN A 70 -7.41 -3.66 -16.73
N ASP A 71 -6.57 -3.24 -15.78
CA ASP A 71 -5.21 -2.78 -16.02
C ASP A 71 -4.15 -3.91 -15.98
N GLY A 72 -4.61 -5.17 -16.01
CA GLY A 72 -3.76 -6.36 -16.04
C GLY A 72 -3.24 -6.81 -14.66
N ARG A 73 -3.52 -6.06 -13.58
CA ARG A 73 -3.22 -6.54 -12.22
C ARG A 73 -4.06 -7.75 -11.87
N LYS A 74 -3.54 -8.60 -10.98
CA LYS A 74 -4.29 -9.71 -10.39
C LYS A 74 -4.44 -9.53 -8.89
N LEU A 75 -5.59 -9.89 -8.34
CA LEU A 75 -5.90 -9.79 -6.93
C LEU A 75 -6.34 -11.16 -6.38
N CYS A 76 -5.73 -11.59 -5.29
CA CYS A 76 -6.17 -12.81 -4.60
C CYS A 76 -7.50 -12.57 -3.87
N LEU A 77 -8.28 -13.63 -3.65
CA LEU A 77 -9.61 -13.54 -3.03
C LEU A 77 -9.59 -12.89 -1.63
N GLU A 78 -8.61 -13.23 -0.80
CA GLU A 78 -8.50 -12.64 0.54
C GLU A 78 -8.18 -11.12 0.51
N CYS A 79 -7.48 -10.63 -0.53
CA CYS A 79 -7.27 -9.20 -0.73
C CYS A 79 -8.51 -8.52 -1.33
N LEU A 80 -9.23 -9.23 -2.20
CA LEU A 80 -10.47 -8.77 -2.81
C LEU A 80 -11.55 -8.47 -1.75
N ASP A 81 -11.61 -9.25 -0.67
CA ASP A 81 -12.61 -9.09 0.40
C ASP A 81 -12.65 -7.68 1.02
N SER A 82 -11.53 -6.96 0.99
CA SER A 82 -11.42 -5.59 1.51
C SER A 82 -11.04 -4.57 0.44
N ALA A 83 -11.05 -4.95 -0.85
CA ALA A 83 -10.64 -4.08 -1.93
C ALA A 83 -11.66 -2.95 -2.16
N ILE A 84 -11.14 -1.74 -2.34
CA ILE A 84 -11.96 -0.56 -2.65
C ILE A 84 -11.97 -0.36 -4.16
N MET A 85 -13.15 -0.44 -4.76
CA MET A 85 -13.30 -0.58 -6.21
C MET A 85 -13.75 0.69 -6.91
N ASP A 86 -14.30 1.66 -6.17
CA ASP A 86 -14.69 2.97 -6.71
C ASP A 86 -14.56 4.10 -5.69
N THR A 87 -14.68 5.34 -6.18
CA THR A 87 -14.50 6.56 -5.39
C THR A 87 -15.51 6.68 -4.23
N SER A 88 -16.72 6.12 -4.39
CA SER A 88 -17.76 6.20 -3.36
C SER A 88 -17.46 5.25 -2.19
N GLU A 89 -16.98 4.05 -2.48
CA GLU A 89 -16.54 3.07 -1.48
C GLU A 89 -15.35 3.58 -0.65
N CYS A 90 -14.55 4.50 -1.19
CA CYS A 90 -13.39 5.07 -0.49
C CYS A 90 -13.76 6.17 0.52
N GLN A 91 -14.94 6.80 0.41
CA GLN A 91 -15.32 7.95 1.25
C GLN A 91 -15.27 7.68 2.76
N PRO A 92 -15.76 6.53 3.29
CA PRO A 92 -15.66 6.25 4.72
C PRO A 92 -14.20 6.18 5.21
N LEU A 93 -13.31 5.62 4.37
CA LEU A 93 -11.88 5.55 4.68
C LEU A 93 -11.24 6.95 4.68
N TYR A 94 -11.64 7.81 3.75
CA TYR A 94 -11.17 9.19 3.70
C TYR A 94 -11.52 9.96 4.97
N VAL A 95 -12.75 9.86 5.43
CA VAL A 95 -13.20 10.47 6.68
C VAL A 95 -12.42 9.89 7.89
N ASP A 96 -12.18 8.58 7.91
CA ASP A 96 -11.37 7.95 8.96
C ASP A 96 -9.93 8.50 8.99
N ILE A 97 -9.31 8.75 7.84
CA ILE A 97 -7.96 9.33 7.77
C ILE A 97 -7.98 10.82 8.14
N GLN A 98 -9.00 11.58 7.74
CA GLN A 98 -9.17 12.96 8.21
C GLN A 98 -9.25 13.02 9.75
N ARG A 99 -9.99 12.12 10.39
CA ARG A 99 -10.04 12.02 11.86
C ARG A 99 -8.68 11.64 12.47
N PHE A 100 -7.92 10.76 11.81
CA PHE A 100 -6.56 10.44 12.23
C PHE A 100 -5.66 11.69 12.22
N TYR A 101 -5.68 12.47 11.15
CA TYR A 101 -4.96 13.73 11.07
C TYR A 101 -5.44 14.75 12.11
N GLU A 102 -6.75 14.88 12.33
CA GLU A 102 -7.31 15.72 13.40
C GLU A 102 -6.83 15.28 14.79
N SER A 103 -6.75 13.97 15.05
CA SER A 103 -6.26 13.43 16.34
C SER A 103 -4.79 13.74 16.61
N LEU A 104 -4.03 14.05 15.55
CA LEU A 104 -2.64 14.48 15.60
C LEU A 104 -2.51 16.01 15.61
N ASP A 105 -3.59 16.77 15.80
CA ASP A 105 -3.61 18.24 15.69
C ASP A 105 -3.15 18.75 14.30
N MET A 106 -3.41 17.96 13.27
CA MET A 106 -3.01 18.22 11.89
C MET A 106 -4.23 18.30 10.96
N LYS A 107 -5.30 18.98 11.40
CA LYS A 107 -6.52 19.15 10.62
C LYS A 107 -6.25 19.81 9.26
N LEU A 108 -6.77 19.22 8.18
CA LEU A 108 -6.83 19.84 6.87
C LEU A 108 -8.14 20.64 6.77
N GLU A 109 -8.05 21.96 6.65
CA GLU A 109 -9.23 22.84 6.54
C GLU A 109 -9.88 22.76 5.16
N GLN A 110 -9.06 22.50 4.13
CA GLN A 110 -9.53 22.37 2.77
C GLN A 110 -10.15 20.99 2.54
N GLN A 111 -11.32 20.96 1.91
CA GLN A 111 -11.86 19.73 1.32
C GLN A 111 -11.12 19.41 0.02
N ILE A 112 -10.26 18.39 0.06
CA ILE A 112 -9.54 17.91 -1.12
C ILE A 112 -10.37 16.79 -1.77
N PRO A 113 -10.71 16.88 -3.07
CA PRO A 113 -11.33 15.80 -3.82
C PRO A 113 -10.46 14.53 -3.79
N LEU A 114 -11.06 13.38 -3.46
CA LEU A 114 -10.44 12.07 -3.54
C LEU A 114 -11.04 11.31 -4.72
N LEU A 115 -10.19 10.80 -5.62
CA LEU A 115 -10.62 10.08 -6.82
C LEU A 115 -9.88 8.74 -6.92
N LEU A 116 -10.64 7.64 -7.07
CA LEU A 116 -10.06 6.38 -7.52
C LEU A 116 -9.92 6.37 -9.03
N VAL A 117 -8.78 5.88 -9.51
CA VAL A 117 -8.39 5.92 -10.93
C VAL A 117 -7.72 4.62 -11.37
N GLU A 118 -7.71 4.37 -12.67
CA GLU A 118 -6.91 3.30 -13.28
C GLU A 118 -5.44 3.68 -13.39
N ARG A 119 -4.57 2.67 -13.57
CA ARG A 119 -3.12 2.87 -13.72
C ARG A 119 -2.78 3.86 -14.84
N GLN A 120 -3.49 3.79 -15.97
CA GLN A 120 -3.26 4.70 -17.09
C GLN A 120 -3.50 6.16 -16.68
N ALA A 121 -4.67 6.47 -16.12
CA ALA A 121 -5.01 7.82 -15.69
C ALA A 121 -4.06 8.35 -14.60
N LEU A 122 -3.58 7.47 -13.71
CA LEU A 122 -2.60 7.84 -12.68
C LEU A 122 -1.22 8.18 -13.29
N ASN A 123 -0.78 7.41 -14.29
CA ASN A 123 0.48 7.67 -15.00
C ASN A 123 0.41 8.97 -15.81
N GLU A 124 -0.68 9.19 -16.55
CA GLU A 124 -0.92 10.44 -17.31
C GLU A 124 -0.94 11.65 -16.37
N ALA A 125 -1.64 11.55 -15.23
CA ALA A 125 -1.69 12.62 -14.24
C ALA A 125 -0.32 12.96 -13.64
N ARG A 126 0.53 11.93 -13.44
CA ARG A 126 1.90 12.09 -12.96
C ARG A 126 2.78 12.83 -13.97
N GLU A 127 2.65 12.52 -15.27
CA GLU A 127 3.37 13.21 -16.33
C GLU A 127 2.98 14.70 -16.45
N GLY A 128 1.72 15.03 -16.16
CA GLY A 128 1.22 16.40 -16.12
C GLY A 128 1.65 17.20 -14.87
N GLU A 129 2.18 16.55 -13.84
CA GLU A 129 2.48 17.19 -12.55
C GLU A 129 3.91 17.71 -12.49
N LYS A 130 4.07 19.04 -12.38
CA LYS A 130 5.40 19.70 -12.34
C LYS A 130 6.20 19.39 -11.07
N HIS A 131 5.51 19.02 -9.99
CA HIS A 131 6.10 18.64 -8.70
C HIS A 131 6.10 17.11 -8.50
N GLY A 132 5.96 16.32 -9.56
CA GLY A 132 6.00 14.87 -9.47
C GLY A 132 7.39 14.36 -9.06
N HIS A 133 7.46 13.59 -7.98
CA HIS A 133 8.70 12.92 -7.56
C HIS A 133 9.00 11.74 -8.48
N TYR A 134 10.25 11.61 -8.93
CA TYR A 134 10.72 10.50 -9.75
C TYR A 134 11.10 9.30 -8.87
N HIS A 135 10.81 8.09 -9.36
CA HIS A 135 11.34 6.78 -8.94
C HIS A 135 10.55 5.94 -7.90
N MET A 136 9.41 5.37 -8.32
CA MET A 136 8.92 4.05 -7.85
C MET A 136 8.52 3.20 -9.07
N PRO A 137 8.71 1.87 -9.08
CA PRO A 137 8.31 1.03 -10.22
C PRO A 137 6.80 1.06 -10.54
N GLU A 138 5.97 1.41 -9.55
CA GLU A 138 4.53 1.60 -9.73
C GLU A 138 4.01 2.69 -8.77
N THR A 139 3.62 3.86 -9.31
CA THR A 139 2.88 4.89 -8.57
C THR A 139 1.49 4.35 -8.22
N ARG A 140 1.09 4.43 -6.94
CA ARG A 140 -0.22 3.94 -6.46
C ARG A 140 -1.10 5.03 -5.84
N GLY A 141 -0.52 6.21 -5.58
CA GLY A 141 -1.20 7.41 -5.13
C GLY A 141 -0.54 8.64 -5.76
N LEU A 142 -1.26 9.76 -5.83
CA LEU A 142 -0.72 11.03 -6.30
C LEU A 142 -1.47 12.22 -5.69
N CYS A 143 -0.75 13.12 -5.03
CA CYS A 143 -1.22 14.43 -4.60
C CYS A 143 -1.01 15.48 -5.72
N LEU A 144 -2.10 15.94 -6.34
CA LEU A 144 -2.08 16.87 -7.46
C LEU A 144 -2.16 18.34 -7.03
N SER A 145 -1.47 19.20 -7.78
CA SER A 145 -1.53 20.66 -7.63
C SER A 145 -1.88 21.39 -8.93
N GLU A 146 -1.68 20.76 -10.09
CA GLU A 146 -2.02 21.36 -11.39
C GLU A 146 -3.48 21.08 -11.79
N GLU A 147 -4.02 21.93 -12.69
CA GLU A 147 -5.33 21.69 -13.30
C GLU A 147 -5.22 20.60 -14.36
N GLN A 148 -6.01 19.53 -14.19
CA GLN A 148 -6.02 18.40 -15.11
C GLN A 148 -7.43 17.82 -15.25
N THR A 149 -7.69 17.10 -16.33
CA THR A 149 -8.94 16.34 -16.50
C THR A 149 -8.65 14.88 -16.23
N ILE A 150 -9.23 14.33 -15.17
CA ILE A 150 -8.92 12.99 -14.67
C ILE A 150 -10.07 12.04 -14.96
N SER A 151 -9.77 10.87 -15.52
CA SER A 151 -10.73 9.78 -15.66
C SER A 151 -10.83 9.01 -14.33
N SER A 152 -11.90 9.24 -13.56
CA SER A 152 -12.15 8.58 -12.27
C SER A 152 -13.18 7.47 -12.39
N ILE A 153 -13.06 6.43 -11.55
CA ILE A 153 -14.00 5.32 -11.51
C ILE A 153 -15.28 5.75 -10.81
N SER A 154 -16.35 5.84 -11.60
CA SER A 154 -17.69 6.22 -11.12
C SER A 154 -18.52 5.02 -10.68
N ARG A 155 -18.16 3.81 -11.12
CA ARG A 155 -18.86 2.58 -10.78
C ARG A 155 -17.90 1.40 -10.70
N ARG A 156 -17.92 0.67 -9.57
CA ARG A 156 -17.17 -0.57 -9.41
C ARG A 156 -17.38 -1.55 -10.57
N PRO A 157 -16.33 -2.26 -11.01
CA PRO A 157 -16.50 -3.39 -11.92
C PRO A 157 -17.27 -4.54 -11.26
N ARG A 158 -17.95 -5.32 -12.09
CA ARG A 158 -18.61 -6.58 -11.73
C ARG A 158 -17.66 -7.75 -12.00
N LEU A 159 -17.78 -8.82 -11.23
CA LEU A 159 -17.07 -10.07 -11.50
C LEU A 159 -17.79 -10.80 -12.64
N GLY A 160 -17.14 -10.89 -13.79
CA GLY A 160 -17.61 -11.60 -14.98
C GLY A 160 -17.13 -13.06 -15.00
N ALA A 161 -17.56 -13.79 -16.04
CA ALA A 161 -17.08 -15.14 -16.29
C ALA A 161 -15.55 -15.20 -16.43
N GLY A 162 -14.92 -16.23 -15.87
CA GLY A 162 -13.47 -16.43 -15.97
C GLY A 162 -12.61 -15.55 -15.05
N ASN A 163 -13.13 -15.17 -13.87
CA ASN A 163 -12.40 -14.40 -12.85
C ASN A 163 -11.86 -13.05 -13.35
N ARG A 164 -12.65 -12.34 -14.17
CA ARG A 164 -12.28 -11.02 -14.71
C ARG A 164 -13.24 -9.95 -14.24
N ALA A 165 -12.71 -8.80 -13.87
CA ALA A 165 -13.48 -7.57 -13.69
C ALA A 165 -14.04 -7.12 -15.06
N VAL A 166 -15.34 -6.78 -15.11
CA VAL A 166 -16.04 -6.31 -16.32
C VAL A 166 -17.01 -5.16 -15.97
N ASP A 167 -17.51 -4.44 -16.99
CA ASP A 167 -18.55 -3.40 -16.86
C ASP A 167 -18.15 -2.24 -15.90
N MET A 168 -16.86 -1.94 -15.82
CA MET A 168 -16.35 -0.74 -15.13
C MET A 168 -16.75 0.51 -15.90
N ARG A 169 -17.16 1.56 -15.18
CA ARG A 169 -17.42 2.86 -15.79
C ARG A 169 -16.54 3.93 -15.19
N THR A 170 -15.99 4.75 -16.06
CA THR A 170 -15.24 5.93 -15.70
C THR A 170 -16.05 7.19 -16.01
N GLN A 171 -15.74 8.26 -15.31
CA GLN A 171 -16.28 9.59 -15.54
C GLN A 171 -15.12 10.58 -15.58
N SER A 172 -15.16 11.48 -16.57
CA SER A 172 -14.21 12.57 -16.65
C SER A 172 -14.50 13.61 -15.57
N TYR A 173 -13.48 13.94 -14.77
CA TYR A 173 -13.54 14.91 -13.69
C TYR A 173 -12.56 16.05 -13.98
N LYS A 174 -13.08 17.27 -14.18
CA LYS A 174 -12.26 18.45 -14.43
C LYS A 174 -11.80 19.05 -13.10
N LEU A 175 -10.50 18.96 -12.83
CA LEU A 175 -9.88 19.63 -11.69
C LEU A 175 -9.69 21.11 -11.99
N THR A 176 -10.09 21.95 -11.06
CA THR A 176 -9.91 23.40 -11.12
C THR A 176 -9.04 23.82 -9.94
N ARG A 177 -8.05 24.66 -10.19
CA ARG A 177 -7.08 25.09 -9.18
C ARG A 177 -7.71 26.18 -8.34
N ARG A 178 -8.21 25.76 -7.17
CA ARG A 178 -8.76 26.67 -6.16
C ARG A 178 -7.72 27.07 -5.10
N CYS A 179 -6.58 26.38 -5.07
CA CYS A 179 -5.64 26.30 -3.95
C CYS A 179 -4.42 25.45 -4.36
N ASP A 180 -3.46 25.28 -3.45
CA ASP A 180 -2.20 24.56 -3.72
C ASP A 180 -2.35 23.06 -3.91
N VAL A 181 -3.48 22.47 -3.52
CA VAL A 181 -3.80 21.04 -3.74
C VAL A 181 -5.14 20.91 -4.43
N THR A 182 -5.20 20.24 -5.58
CA THR A 182 -6.41 20.12 -6.41
C THR A 182 -7.15 18.81 -6.21
N ALA A 183 -6.44 17.69 -5.99
CA ALA A 183 -7.01 16.39 -5.70
C ALA A 183 -5.97 15.41 -5.13
N ILE A 184 -6.46 14.32 -4.53
CA ILE A 184 -5.67 13.11 -4.27
C ILE A 184 -6.23 11.99 -5.16
N LEU A 185 -5.35 11.36 -5.93
CA LEU A 185 -5.66 10.20 -6.75
C LEU A 185 -5.14 8.94 -6.07
N ILE A 186 -5.94 7.86 -6.10
CA ILE A 186 -5.52 6.54 -5.61
C ILE A 186 -5.82 5.47 -6.66
N LEU A 187 -4.88 4.56 -6.88
CA LEU A 187 -5.08 3.41 -7.75
C LEU A 187 -6.18 2.50 -7.19
N PHE A 188 -7.19 2.19 -8.01
CA PHE A 188 -8.32 1.36 -7.57
C PHE A 188 -7.95 -0.10 -7.32
N GLY A 189 -8.85 -0.86 -6.69
CA GLY A 189 -8.71 -2.31 -6.53
C GLY A 189 -7.62 -2.72 -5.54
N LEU A 190 -7.30 -1.84 -4.59
CA LEU A 190 -6.38 -2.10 -3.49
C LEU A 190 -7.16 -2.37 -2.20
N PRO A 191 -6.70 -3.30 -1.34
CA PRO A 191 -7.26 -3.57 -0.01
C PRO A 191 -7.33 -2.31 0.85
N ARG A 192 -8.35 -2.22 1.70
CA ARG A 192 -8.62 -1.06 2.57
C ARG A 192 -7.38 -0.54 3.29
N LEU A 193 -6.58 -1.41 3.90
CA LEU A 193 -5.37 -1.00 4.62
C LEU A 193 -4.28 -0.45 3.70
N LEU A 194 -4.13 -1.00 2.49
CA LEU A 194 -3.18 -0.48 1.51
C LEU A 194 -3.64 0.89 1.01
N THR A 195 -4.90 0.99 0.57
CA THR A 195 -5.53 2.24 0.15
C THR A 195 -5.39 3.31 1.23
N GLY A 196 -5.61 2.94 2.50
CA GLY A 196 -5.54 3.87 3.61
C GLY A 196 -4.13 4.33 3.93
N SER A 197 -3.13 3.43 3.83
CA SER A 197 -1.72 3.81 3.99
C SER A 197 -1.26 4.78 2.90
N ILE A 198 -1.65 4.54 1.64
CA ILE A 198 -1.34 5.42 0.51
C ILE A 198 -2.06 6.76 0.72
N LEU A 199 -3.34 6.76 1.08
CA LEU A 199 -4.07 8.00 1.30
C LEU A 199 -3.50 8.80 2.49
N ALA A 200 -3.07 8.14 3.57
CA ALA A 200 -2.39 8.81 4.68
C ALA A 200 -1.05 9.42 4.23
N HIS A 201 -0.31 8.76 3.34
CA HIS A 201 0.89 9.29 2.69
C HIS A 201 0.58 10.54 1.84
N GLU A 202 -0.37 10.44 0.90
CA GLU A 202 -0.73 11.55 0.01
C GLU A 202 -1.34 12.75 0.75
N MET A 203 -2.08 12.49 1.83
CA MET A 203 -2.59 13.55 2.70
C MET A 203 -1.46 14.30 3.43
N MET A 204 -0.30 13.68 3.64
CA MET A 204 0.84 14.34 4.25
C MET A 204 1.45 15.35 3.27
N HIS A 205 1.63 14.97 2.00
CA HIS A 205 2.02 15.92 0.95
C HIS A 205 1.05 17.10 0.89
N ALA A 206 -0.26 16.82 0.89
CA ALA A 206 -1.27 17.86 0.88
C ALA A 206 -1.17 18.79 2.11
N TRP A 207 -1.01 18.22 3.30
CA TRP A 207 -0.89 18.99 4.54
C TRP A 207 0.35 19.89 4.55
N LEU A 208 1.51 19.38 4.11
CA LEU A 208 2.75 20.15 4.00
C LEU A 208 2.56 21.35 3.05
N ARG A 209 1.98 21.13 1.87
CA ARG A 209 1.70 22.19 0.89
C ARG A 209 0.76 23.24 1.47
N LEU A 210 -0.35 22.83 2.07
CA LEU A 210 -1.35 23.74 2.64
C LEU A 210 -0.85 24.53 3.86
N LYS A 211 0.09 23.98 4.63
CA LYS A 211 0.75 24.72 5.70
C LYS A 211 1.83 25.67 5.20
N GLY A 212 2.22 25.59 3.93
CA GLY A 212 3.21 26.47 3.31
C GLY A 212 4.65 26.05 3.55
N TYR A 213 4.91 24.73 3.71
CA TYR A 213 6.28 24.25 3.85
C TYR A 213 7.07 24.63 2.60
N ARG A 214 8.31 25.08 2.80
CA ARG A 214 9.23 25.32 1.68
C ARG A 214 9.49 24.03 0.90
N THR A 215 10.01 24.15 -0.31
CA THR A 215 10.47 22.99 -1.09
C THR A 215 11.48 22.18 -0.26
N LEU A 216 11.12 20.95 0.06
CA LEU A 216 11.94 20.01 0.82
C LEU A 216 12.74 19.13 -0.15
N SER A 217 13.84 18.56 0.32
CA SER A 217 14.49 17.46 -0.40
C SER A 217 13.57 16.23 -0.40
N GLN A 218 13.59 15.44 -1.47
CA GLN A 218 12.76 14.24 -1.62
C GLN A 218 12.85 13.31 -0.40
N ASN A 219 14.06 13.03 0.10
CA ASN A 219 14.23 12.15 1.27
C ASN A 219 13.49 12.63 2.52
N VAL A 220 13.36 13.94 2.71
CA VAL A 220 12.67 14.51 3.88
C VAL A 220 11.16 14.51 3.67
N GLU A 221 10.70 14.94 2.49
CA GLU A 221 9.29 14.97 2.15
C GLU A 221 8.70 13.55 2.12
N GLU A 222 9.28 12.67 1.31
CA GLU A 222 8.84 11.28 1.19
C GLU A 222 9.01 10.51 2.50
N GLY A 223 10.09 10.80 3.23
CA GLY A 223 10.34 10.21 4.53
C GLY A 223 9.23 10.50 5.54
N ILE A 224 8.83 11.77 5.69
CA ILE A 224 7.76 12.11 6.63
C ILE A 224 6.38 11.62 6.13
N CYS A 225 6.15 11.59 4.82
CA CYS A 225 4.94 10.99 4.26
C CYS A 225 4.85 9.48 4.55
N GLN A 226 5.95 8.74 4.45
CA GLN A 226 6.02 7.33 4.85
C GLN A 226 5.80 7.13 6.35
N VAL A 227 6.30 8.04 7.19
CA VAL A 227 6.04 8.00 8.64
C VAL A 227 4.55 8.11 8.93
N MET A 228 3.82 9.00 8.24
CA MET A 228 2.37 9.13 8.43
C MET A 228 1.60 7.88 7.98
N ALA A 229 1.99 7.27 6.87
CA ALA A 229 1.43 5.98 6.43
C ALA A 229 1.64 4.88 7.47
N TYR A 230 2.87 4.77 8.00
CA TYR A 230 3.22 3.82 9.05
C TYR A 230 2.43 4.05 10.34
N MET A 231 2.35 5.29 10.81
CA MET A 231 1.62 5.65 12.03
C MET A 231 0.13 5.33 11.90
N TRP A 232 -0.47 5.58 10.73
CA TRP A 232 -1.87 5.21 10.48
C TRP A 232 -2.06 3.69 10.53
N LEU A 233 -1.25 2.91 9.81
CA LEU A 233 -1.30 1.44 9.85
C LEU A 233 -1.13 0.91 11.28
N HIS A 234 -0.16 1.44 12.03
CA HIS A 234 0.08 1.07 13.42
C HIS A 234 -1.14 1.35 14.32
N SER A 235 -1.80 2.50 14.14
CA SER A 235 -3.00 2.86 14.89
C SER A 235 -4.17 1.90 14.60
N GLU A 236 -4.31 1.48 13.34
CA GLU A 236 -5.35 0.55 12.92
C GLU A 236 -5.14 -0.84 13.53
N LEU A 237 -3.91 -1.34 13.55
CA LEU A 237 -3.58 -2.66 14.10
C LEU A 237 -3.65 -2.71 15.62
N THR A 238 -3.28 -1.61 16.28
CA THR A 238 -3.37 -1.47 17.74
C THR A 238 -4.82 -1.41 18.21
N SER A 239 -5.66 -0.63 17.51
CA SER A 239 -7.10 -0.48 17.83
C SER A 239 -7.86 -1.80 17.66
N ALA A 240 -7.45 -2.65 16.70
CA ALA A 240 -8.02 -3.98 16.51
C ALA A 240 -7.64 -4.95 17.64
N SER A 241 -6.45 -4.79 18.23
CA SER A 241 -5.99 -5.63 19.34
C SER A 241 -6.66 -5.25 20.67
N ALA A 242 -6.88 -3.95 20.91
CA ALA A 242 -7.54 -3.44 22.12
C ALA A 242 -9.06 -3.72 22.18
N SER A 243 -9.70 -3.95 21.03
CA SER A 243 -11.14 -4.30 20.96
C SER A 243 -11.44 -5.75 21.36
N SER A 244 -10.42 -6.53 21.75
CA SER A 244 -10.58 -7.83 22.41
C SER A 244 -11.05 -7.73 23.88
N SER A 245 -10.93 -6.55 24.52
CA SER A 245 -11.24 -6.35 25.94
C SER A 245 -12.39 -5.39 26.26
N SER A 246 -13.05 -4.76 25.28
CA SER A 246 -14.18 -3.87 25.54
C SER A 246 -15.21 -3.84 24.40
N SER A 247 -16.38 -4.41 24.65
CA SER A 247 -17.57 -4.29 23.81
C SER A 247 -18.08 -2.85 23.81
N THR A 248 -17.86 -2.07 22.74
CA THR A 248 -18.68 -0.88 22.35
C THR A 248 -18.20 -0.14 21.08
N SER A 249 -17.13 -0.55 20.41
CA SER A 249 -16.72 0.06 19.13
C SER A 249 -17.46 -0.58 17.94
N ARG A 250 -18.15 0.24 17.13
CA ARG A 250 -18.95 -0.15 15.94
C ARG A 250 -18.13 -0.72 14.77
N LYS A 251 -16.82 -0.96 14.93
CA LYS A 251 -15.98 -1.66 13.94
C LYS A 251 -15.96 -3.14 14.33
N GLY A 252 -16.64 -3.99 13.56
CA GLY A 252 -16.66 -5.45 13.79
C GLY A 252 -15.25 -6.06 13.87
N LYS A 253 -15.13 -7.27 14.44
CA LYS A 253 -13.85 -7.99 14.51
C LYS A 253 -13.25 -8.09 13.11
N ARG A 254 -12.06 -7.53 12.91
CA ARG A 254 -11.34 -7.60 11.62
C ARG A 254 -10.90 -9.04 11.34
N PRO A 255 -10.95 -9.51 10.08
CA PRO A 255 -10.46 -10.84 9.74
C PRO A 255 -8.97 -11.01 10.08
N PRO A 256 -8.52 -12.20 10.55
CA PRO A 256 -7.11 -12.45 10.83
C PRO A 256 -6.18 -12.15 9.64
N PHE A 257 -6.64 -12.42 8.42
CA PHE A 257 -5.91 -12.09 7.20
C PHE A 257 -5.68 -10.59 7.04
N GLU A 258 -6.70 -9.75 7.29
CA GLU A 258 -6.59 -8.29 7.16
C GLU A 258 -5.54 -7.74 8.15
N MET A 259 -5.49 -8.26 9.37
CA MET A 259 -4.45 -7.88 10.34
C MET A 259 -3.04 -8.26 9.85
N LYS A 260 -2.86 -9.50 9.38
CA LYS A 260 -1.57 -9.96 8.85
C LYS A 260 -1.16 -9.18 7.60
N LEU A 261 -2.12 -8.78 6.78
CA LEU A 261 -1.90 -7.93 5.62
C LEU A 261 -1.47 -6.51 6.02
N GLY A 262 -2.01 -5.95 7.10
CA GLY A 262 -1.53 -4.69 7.65
C GLY A 262 -0.09 -4.76 8.16
N GLU A 263 0.28 -5.85 8.86
CA GLU A 263 1.67 -6.09 9.27
C GLU A 263 2.60 -6.28 8.08
N PHE A 264 2.12 -6.91 6.99
CA PHE A 264 2.87 -6.99 5.74
C PHE A 264 3.19 -5.59 5.19
N PHE A 265 2.22 -4.68 5.12
CA PHE A 265 2.46 -3.32 4.61
C PHE A 265 3.40 -2.52 5.51
N LYS A 266 3.29 -2.64 6.83
CA LYS A 266 4.27 -2.03 7.75
C LYS A 266 5.67 -2.55 7.50
N HIS A 267 5.81 -3.87 7.35
CA HIS A 267 7.09 -4.49 7.03
C HIS A 267 7.66 -4.00 5.70
N GLN A 268 6.82 -3.78 4.68
CA GLN A 268 7.27 -3.21 3.40
C GLN A 268 7.85 -1.80 3.57
N ILE A 269 7.21 -0.93 4.37
CA ILE A 269 7.74 0.42 4.67
C ILE A 269 9.06 0.33 5.44
N GLU A 270 9.13 -0.53 6.47
CA GLU A 270 10.32 -0.68 7.33
C GLU A 270 11.53 -1.26 6.58
N SER A 271 11.29 -2.19 5.68
CA SER A 271 12.33 -2.92 4.93
C SER A 271 12.65 -2.32 3.57
N ASP A 272 12.02 -1.21 3.19
CA ASP A 272 12.30 -0.53 1.93
C ASP A 272 13.78 -0.09 1.87
N ILE A 273 14.49 -0.59 0.86
CA ILE A 273 15.92 -0.32 0.67
C ILE A 273 16.18 0.91 -0.21
N SER A 274 15.13 1.58 -0.68
CA SER A 274 15.27 2.74 -1.55
C SER A 274 15.90 3.92 -0.79
N PRO A 275 16.81 4.68 -1.44
CA PRO A 275 17.46 5.83 -0.79
C PRO A 275 16.50 6.98 -0.44
N VAL A 276 15.37 7.10 -1.15
CA VAL A 276 14.43 8.21 -0.94
C VAL A 276 13.37 7.81 0.06
N TYR A 277 12.59 6.76 -0.22
CA TYR A 277 11.48 6.35 0.64
C TYR A 277 11.97 5.57 1.86
N GLY A 278 12.86 4.59 1.67
CA GLY A 278 13.37 3.75 2.74
C GLY A 278 14.26 4.48 3.73
N ASP A 279 15.34 5.12 3.27
CA ASP A 279 16.22 5.89 4.15
C ASP A 279 15.51 7.12 4.73
N GLY A 280 14.67 7.78 3.93
CA GLY A 280 13.82 8.89 4.37
C GLY A 280 12.88 8.47 5.50
N PHE A 281 12.19 7.33 5.36
CA PHE A 281 11.35 6.77 6.41
C PHE A 281 12.16 6.48 7.66
N ARG A 282 13.31 5.80 7.56
CA ARG A 282 14.15 5.47 8.73
C ARG A 282 14.57 6.72 9.50
N ALA A 283 15.05 7.75 8.79
CA ALA A 283 15.45 9.02 9.39
C ALA A 283 14.27 9.76 10.04
N GLY A 284 13.14 9.87 9.32
CA GLY A 284 11.94 10.52 9.83
C GLY A 284 11.31 9.78 11.01
N HIS A 285 11.26 8.46 10.94
CA HIS A 285 10.72 7.61 12.01
C HIS A 285 11.57 7.72 13.27
N GLN A 286 12.89 7.68 13.13
CA GLN A 286 13.82 7.89 14.24
C GLN A 286 13.63 9.28 14.89
N ALA A 287 13.49 10.33 14.07
CA ALA A 287 13.22 11.69 14.56
C ALA A 287 11.89 11.78 15.32
N VAL A 288 10.81 11.23 14.76
CA VAL A 288 9.48 11.22 15.39
C VAL A 288 9.48 10.40 16.68
N GLN A 289 10.16 9.26 16.74
CA GLN A 289 10.31 8.48 17.97
C GLN A 289 11.07 9.24 19.06
N LYS A 290 12.15 9.95 18.69
CA LYS A 290 13.02 10.66 19.63
C LYS A 290 12.42 11.97 20.14
N TYR A 291 11.78 12.74 19.26
CA TYR A 291 11.36 14.11 19.53
C TYR A 291 9.84 14.31 19.52
N GLY A 292 9.07 13.35 19.02
CA GLY A 292 7.65 13.49 18.72
C GLY A 292 7.39 14.12 17.36
N LEU A 293 6.20 13.86 16.81
CA LEU A 293 5.81 14.31 15.46
C LEU A 293 5.86 15.84 15.33
N GLN A 294 5.26 16.57 16.27
CA GLN A 294 5.11 18.02 16.22
C GLN A 294 6.45 18.75 16.26
N LYS A 295 7.37 18.31 17.12
CA LYS A 295 8.71 18.90 17.18
C LYS A 295 9.50 18.59 15.91
N THR A 296 9.33 17.40 15.35
CA THR A 296 9.96 16.99 14.08
C THR A 296 9.45 17.85 12.93
N LEU A 297 8.13 18.04 12.80
CA LEU A 297 7.51 18.88 11.78
C LEU A 297 7.94 20.34 11.91
N ASN A 298 7.93 20.91 13.12
CA ASN A 298 8.42 22.28 13.35
C ASN A 298 9.91 22.43 12.99
N HIS A 299 10.73 21.41 13.24
CA HIS A 299 12.13 21.42 12.83
C HIS A 299 12.28 21.38 11.31
N ILE A 300 11.52 20.52 10.61
CA ILE A 300 11.49 20.46 9.14
C ILE A 300 11.03 21.80 8.57
N TRP A 301 10.03 22.45 9.17
CA TRP A 301 9.57 23.78 8.77
C TRP A 301 10.71 24.81 8.79
N MET A 302 11.47 24.86 9.89
CA MET A 302 12.55 25.83 10.07
C MET A 302 13.80 25.51 9.24
N THR A 303 14.16 24.23 9.14
CA THR A 303 15.49 23.77 8.67
C THR A 303 15.46 22.94 7.40
N GLY A 304 14.28 22.51 6.94
CA GLY A 304 14.11 21.68 5.75
C GLY A 304 14.69 20.27 5.85
N THR A 305 15.17 19.88 7.03
CA THR A 305 15.82 18.59 7.30
C THR A 305 15.18 17.89 8.50
N PHE A 306 15.46 16.60 8.70
CA PHE A 306 15.10 15.92 9.95
C PHE A 306 16.01 16.37 11.10
N PRO A 307 15.50 16.44 12.34
CA PRO A 307 16.33 16.65 13.52
C PRO A 307 17.11 15.37 13.85
N PHE A 308 18.44 15.49 13.99
CA PHE A 308 19.32 14.40 14.43
C PHE A 308 19.63 14.50 15.93
#